data_AF-A0A1M7QZT3-F1
#
_entry.id   AF-A0A1M7QZT3-F1
#
_cell.length_a   1.000
_cell.length_b   1.000
_cell.length_c   1.000
_cell.angle_alpha   90.00
_cell.angle_beta   90.00
_cell.angle_gamma   90.00
#
_symmetry.space_group_name_H-M   'P 1'
#
loop_
_entity.id
_entity.type
_entity.pdbx_description
1 polymer ?
#
loop_
_entity_poly.entity_id
_entity_poly.type
_entity_poly.pdbx_seq_one_letter_code
_entity_poly.pdbx_strand_id
1 'polypeptide(L)'
;MLVQPFADPRIGAVSGNAKVINRGGLLGRWQHIEYVVGFNLDRRLFDLAECMPTVPGAIGGFRRDALVRARGVDDATLAEDTDLTMALCRDGWRVVYQEDAVAWTEAPATLGALWRQRYRWCYGTLQAMWKHRSALTQSGAAGKLGRRGLVYLLLFQILLPLLAPVVDISAL
;
A
#
# COMPACT_ATOMS: atom_id res chain seq x y z
N MET A 1 18.60 -1.94 -7.28
CA MET A 1 17.86 -2.54 -8.43
C MET A 1 16.62 -3.28 -7.92
N LEU A 2 15.48 -3.22 -8.62
CA LEU A 2 14.20 -3.85 -8.20
C LEU A 2 14.31 -5.38 -8.06
N VAL A 3 15.14 -6.03 -8.87
CA VAL A 3 15.27 -7.49 -8.89
C VAL A 3 16.17 -8.06 -7.79
N GLN A 4 17.04 -7.26 -7.17
CA GLN A 4 18.01 -7.73 -6.18
C GLN A 4 17.38 -8.48 -4.99
N PRO A 5 16.26 -8.04 -4.40
CA PRO A 5 15.69 -8.75 -3.26
C PRO A 5 15.17 -10.15 -3.60
N PHE A 6 14.88 -10.47 -4.88
CA PHE A 6 14.49 -11.83 -5.27
C PHE A 6 15.62 -12.86 -5.16
N ALA A 7 16.84 -12.45 -4.79
CA ALA A 7 17.88 -13.38 -4.37
C ALA A 7 17.46 -14.21 -3.14
N ASP A 8 16.62 -13.67 -2.24
CA ASP A 8 16.02 -14.46 -1.16
C ASP A 8 14.80 -15.24 -1.71
N PRO A 9 14.81 -16.59 -1.62
CA PRO A 9 13.72 -17.41 -2.12
C PRO A 9 12.39 -17.21 -1.35
N ARG A 10 12.40 -16.58 -0.18
CA ARG A 10 11.21 -16.28 0.62
C ARG A 10 10.49 -15.00 0.18
N ILE A 11 11.12 -14.19 -0.67
CA ILE A 11 10.55 -12.94 -1.16
C ILE A 11 9.63 -13.25 -2.35
N GLY A 12 8.34 -12.97 -2.16
CA GLY A 12 7.30 -13.18 -3.17
C GLY A 12 6.99 -11.91 -3.96
N ALA A 13 7.20 -10.73 -3.38
CA ALA A 13 7.03 -9.46 -4.08
C ALA A 13 7.99 -8.37 -3.58
N VAL A 14 8.29 -7.42 -4.45
CA VAL A 14 9.12 -6.25 -4.16
C VAL A 14 8.37 -5.00 -4.57
N SER A 15 8.22 -4.06 -3.64
CA SER A 15 7.61 -2.75 -3.82
C SER A 15 8.71 -1.70 -4.06
N GLY A 16 8.63 -0.97 -5.17
CA GLY A 16 9.53 0.14 -5.43
C GLY A 16 9.00 1.48 -4.92
N ASN A 17 9.83 2.51 -5.09
CA ASN A 17 9.55 3.88 -4.72
C ASN A 17 8.99 4.68 -5.91
N ALA A 18 7.70 5.00 -5.88
CA ALA A 18 7.11 5.93 -6.84
C ALA A 18 7.38 7.37 -6.40
N LYS A 19 7.98 8.19 -7.28
CA LYS A 19 8.26 9.60 -7.03
C LYS A 19 7.54 10.47 -8.04
N VAL A 20 6.98 11.59 -7.58
CA VAL A 20 6.23 12.52 -8.43
C VAL A 20 7.21 13.49 -9.12
N ILE A 21 7.07 13.62 -10.45
CA ILE A 21 7.91 14.51 -11.27
C ILE A 21 7.34 15.93 -11.38
N ASN A 22 6.01 16.07 -11.46
CA ASN A 22 5.36 17.38 -11.51
C ASN A 22 5.37 18.01 -10.11
N ARG A 23 6.00 19.19 -9.99
CA ARG A 23 6.10 19.97 -8.73
C ARG A 23 5.58 21.40 -8.90
N GLY A 24 4.78 21.64 -9.93
CA GLY A 24 4.29 22.97 -10.27
C GLY A 24 3.20 23.46 -9.31
N GLY A 25 3.33 24.70 -8.82
CA GLY A 25 2.32 25.35 -7.98
C GLY A 25 2.29 24.90 -6.51
N LEU A 26 1.45 25.57 -5.70
CA LEU A 26 1.30 25.31 -4.26
C LEU A 26 0.71 23.92 -4.00
N LEU A 27 -0.26 23.50 -4.83
CA LEU A 27 -0.91 22.19 -4.77
C LEU A 27 0.06 21.03 -5.04
N GLY A 28 0.92 21.14 -6.07
CA GLY A 28 1.94 20.14 -6.36
C GLY A 28 3.00 20.03 -5.27
N ARG A 29 3.36 21.14 -4.61
CA ARG A 29 4.28 21.15 -3.45
C ARG A 29 3.68 20.49 -2.21
N TRP A 30 2.42 20.76 -1.88
CA TRP A 30 1.73 20.07 -0.78
C TRP A 30 1.55 18.59 -1.04
N GLN A 31 1.13 18.21 -2.24
CA GLN A 31 1.08 16.81 -2.65
C GLN A 31 2.45 16.14 -2.54
N HIS A 32 3.53 16.82 -2.94
CA HIS A 32 4.88 16.29 -2.83
C HIS A 32 5.27 16.00 -1.37
N ILE A 33 4.99 16.92 -0.45
CA ILE A 33 5.25 16.71 0.99
C ILE A 33 4.42 15.54 1.51
N GLU A 34 3.14 15.47 1.18
CA GLU A 34 2.26 14.39 1.60
C GLU A 34 2.73 13.03 1.05
N TYR A 35 3.18 13.00 -0.20
CA TYR A 35 3.71 11.78 -0.83
C TYR A 35 5.05 11.37 -0.24
N VAL A 36 5.93 12.33 0.05
CA VAL A 36 7.23 12.03 0.68
C VAL A 36 7.04 11.57 2.11
N VAL A 37 6.21 12.25 2.90
CA VAL A 37 6.03 11.98 4.33
C VAL A 37 5.09 10.81 4.57
N GLY A 38 3.86 10.85 4.05
CA GLY A 38 2.87 9.80 4.30
C GLY A 38 3.23 8.50 3.60
N PHE A 39 3.57 8.55 2.32
CA PHE A 39 3.72 7.32 1.54
C PHE A 39 5.01 6.56 1.81
N ASN A 40 6.15 7.25 2.03
CA ASN A 40 7.41 6.55 2.34
C ASN A 40 7.47 6.07 3.79
N LEU A 41 6.97 6.87 4.75
CA LEU A 41 7.00 6.48 6.16
C LEU A 41 6.08 5.28 6.41
N ASP A 42 4.85 5.32 5.91
CA ASP A 42 3.90 4.21 6.06
C ASP A 42 4.46 2.92 5.44
N ARG A 43 5.04 3.02 4.24
CA ARG A 43 5.63 1.85 3.57
C ARG A 43 6.81 1.28 4.31
N ARG A 44 7.70 2.12 4.82
CA ARG A 44 8.84 1.64 5.62
C ARG A 44 8.37 0.99 6.91
N LEU A 45 7.32 1.52 7.53
CA LEU A 45 6.71 0.91 8.70
C LEU A 45 6.10 -0.45 8.37
N PHE A 46 5.37 -0.56 7.25
CA PHE A 46 4.78 -1.83 6.81
C PHE A 46 5.84 -2.87 6.42
N ASP A 47 6.94 -2.44 5.83
CA ASP A 47 8.09 -3.30 5.50
C ASP A 47 8.73 -3.85 6.78
N LEU A 48 9.00 -3.00 7.77
CA LEU A 48 9.50 -3.39 9.08
C LEU A 48 8.54 -4.31 9.84
N ALA A 49 7.23 -4.08 9.70
CA ALA A 49 6.20 -4.90 10.32
C ALA A 49 5.94 -6.24 9.57
N GLU A 50 6.58 -6.43 8.42
CA GLU A 50 6.40 -7.54 7.48
C GLU A 50 4.92 -7.75 7.09
N CYS A 51 4.20 -6.66 6.90
CA CYS A 51 2.78 -6.67 6.59
C CYS A 51 2.41 -5.65 5.50
N MET A 52 3.30 -5.49 4.50
CA MET A 52 3.06 -4.63 3.34
C MET A 52 1.71 -4.97 2.70
N PRO A 53 0.74 -4.04 2.74
CA PRO A 53 -0.60 -4.32 2.25
C PRO A 53 -0.71 -4.08 0.74
N THR A 54 0.16 -3.26 0.17
CA THR A 54 0.05 -2.83 -1.23
C THR A 54 1.43 -2.61 -1.86
N VAL A 55 1.73 -3.38 -2.91
CA VAL A 55 2.77 -3.08 -3.89
C VAL A 55 2.16 -2.16 -4.95
N PRO A 56 2.76 -1.00 -5.30
CA PRO A 56 2.22 -0.16 -6.36
C PRO A 56 2.43 -0.82 -7.73
N GLY A 57 1.39 -0.94 -8.55
CA GLY A 57 1.51 -1.48 -9.91
C GLY A 57 2.46 -0.69 -10.83
N ALA A 58 2.66 0.60 -10.56
CA ALA A 58 3.60 1.44 -11.31
C ALA A 58 5.08 1.02 -11.14
N ILE A 59 5.42 0.41 -10.00
CA ILE A 59 6.78 -0.10 -9.74
C ILE A 59 6.72 -1.23 -8.70
N GLY A 60 6.46 -2.43 -9.20
CA GLY A 60 6.34 -3.64 -8.41
C GLY A 60 6.91 -4.83 -9.17
N GLY A 61 7.55 -5.74 -8.43
CA GLY A 61 7.95 -7.04 -8.95
C GLY A 61 7.24 -8.14 -8.20
N PHE A 62 6.84 -9.21 -8.88
CA PHE A 62 6.24 -10.40 -8.28
C PHE A 62 6.97 -11.66 -8.74
N ARG A 63 7.24 -12.59 -7.82
CA ARG A 63 7.82 -13.89 -8.14
C ARG A 63 6.75 -14.75 -8.81
N ARG A 64 7.08 -15.37 -9.96
CA ARG A 64 6.16 -16.21 -10.73
C ARG A 64 5.50 -17.30 -9.88
N ASP A 65 6.29 -18.02 -9.08
CA ASP A 65 5.77 -19.11 -8.24
C ASP A 65 4.76 -18.60 -7.20
N ALA A 66 4.98 -17.38 -6.70
CA ALA A 66 4.08 -16.73 -5.75
C ALA A 66 2.77 -16.34 -6.43
N LEU A 67 2.83 -15.80 -7.67
CA LEU A 67 1.63 -15.50 -8.48
C LEU A 67 0.81 -16.76 -8.81
N VAL A 68 1.48 -17.86 -9.19
CA VAL A 68 0.80 -19.11 -9.52
C VAL A 68 0.10 -19.69 -8.30
N ARG A 69 0.72 -19.64 -7.11
CA ARG A 69 0.08 -20.07 -5.85
C ARG A 69 -1.09 -19.18 -5.46
N ALA A 70 -0.98 -17.88 -5.68
CA ALA A 70 -2.05 -16.92 -5.45
C ALA A 70 -3.24 -17.06 -6.43
N ARG A 71 -3.15 -17.97 -7.42
CA ARG A 71 -4.14 -18.17 -8.51
C ARG A 71 -4.27 -16.96 -9.45
N GLY A 72 -3.22 -16.14 -9.56
CA GLY A 72 -3.20 -14.96 -10.42
C GLY A 72 -3.82 -13.72 -9.77
N VAL A 73 -4.20 -12.77 -10.62
CA VAL A 73 -4.85 -11.52 -10.21
C VAL A 73 -6.36 -11.71 -10.26
N ASP A 74 -7.03 -11.47 -9.14
CA ASP A 74 -8.48 -11.57 -9.01
C ASP A 74 -9.14 -10.25 -9.46
N ASP A 75 -10.15 -10.33 -10.34
CA ASP A 75 -10.89 -9.19 -10.88
C ASP A 75 -11.97 -8.66 -9.93
N ALA A 76 -12.17 -9.31 -8.77
CA ALA A 76 -13.20 -8.94 -7.81
C ALA A 76 -12.94 -7.63 -7.04
N THR A 77 -11.74 -7.05 -7.11
CA THR A 77 -11.40 -5.82 -6.37
C THR A 77 -10.85 -4.72 -7.27
N LEU A 78 -11.27 -3.47 -7.06
CA LEU A 78 -10.76 -2.31 -7.80
C LEU A 78 -9.26 -2.04 -7.55
N ALA A 79 -8.68 -2.70 -6.54
CA ALA A 79 -7.29 -2.61 -6.12
C ALA A 79 -6.62 -3.98 -6.21
N GLU A 80 -6.58 -4.52 -7.43
CA GLU A 80 -5.92 -5.78 -7.81
C GLU A 80 -4.54 -5.95 -7.16
N ASP A 81 -3.72 -4.89 -7.18
CA ASP A 81 -2.38 -4.90 -6.59
C ASP A 81 -2.39 -5.16 -5.07
N THR A 82 -3.33 -4.54 -4.35
CA THR A 82 -3.49 -4.69 -2.89
C THR A 82 -3.97 -6.08 -2.57
N ASP A 83 -4.96 -6.59 -3.32
CA ASP A 83 -5.50 -7.92 -3.09
C ASP A 83 -4.45 -9.01 -3.31
N LEU A 84 -3.69 -8.92 -4.39
CA LEU A 84 -2.59 -9.82 -4.69
C LEU A 84 -1.51 -9.76 -3.61
N THR A 85 -1.12 -8.55 -3.17
CA THR A 85 -0.12 -8.38 -2.12
C THR A 85 -0.58 -9.01 -0.81
N MET A 86 -1.84 -8.80 -0.42
CA MET A 86 -2.43 -9.40 0.77
C MET A 86 -2.49 -10.93 0.67
N ALA A 87 -2.86 -11.48 -0.49
CA ALA A 87 -2.87 -12.93 -0.72
C ALA A 87 -1.47 -13.54 -0.55
N LEU A 88 -0.43 -12.89 -1.08
CA LEU A 88 0.96 -13.33 -0.91
C LEU A 88 1.40 -13.31 0.55
N CYS A 89 1.10 -12.23 1.28
CA CYS A 89 1.39 -12.13 2.71
C CYS A 89 0.67 -13.22 3.52
N ARG A 90 -0.57 -13.59 3.15
CA ARG A 90 -1.34 -14.66 3.79
C ARG A 90 -0.75 -16.05 3.53
N ASP A 91 -0.23 -16.28 2.33
CA ASP A 91 0.46 -17.52 1.93
C ASP A 91 1.89 -17.62 2.50
N GLY A 92 2.31 -16.61 3.29
CA GLY A 92 3.59 -16.62 4.01
C GLY A 92 4.77 -16.07 3.22
N TRP A 93 4.53 -15.52 2.03
CA TRP A 93 5.56 -14.81 1.28
C TRP A 93 5.93 -13.49 1.96
N ARG A 94 7.21 -13.14 1.89
CA ARG A 94 7.68 -11.83 2.33
C ARG A 94 7.55 -10.84 1.18
N VAL A 95 6.99 -9.68 1.50
CA VAL A 95 6.91 -8.54 0.60
C VAL A 95 7.84 -7.47 1.15
N VAL A 96 8.79 -7.01 0.33
CA VAL A 96 9.79 -6.05 0.78
C VAL A 96 9.73 -4.74 0.02
N TYR A 97 10.15 -3.66 0.65
CA TYR A 97 10.29 -2.35 0.02
C TYR A 97 11.74 -2.10 -0.40
N GLN A 98 11.93 -1.68 -1.66
CA GLN A 98 13.23 -1.31 -2.21
C GLN A 98 13.27 0.18 -2.57
N GLU A 99 13.91 0.97 -1.72
CA GLU A 99 13.97 2.44 -1.82
C GLU A 99 14.72 2.92 -3.08
N ASP A 100 15.77 2.19 -3.47
CA ASP A 100 16.61 2.51 -4.64
C ASP A 100 15.91 2.26 -5.99
N ALA A 101 14.81 1.49 -5.99
CA ALA A 101 14.04 1.25 -7.19
C ALA A 101 13.04 2.40 -7.37
N VAL A 102 13.42 3.43 -8.14
CA VAL A 102 12.60 4.63 -8.33
C VAL A 102 11.86 4.61 -9.67
N ALA A 103 10.55 4.84 -9.65
CA ALA A 103 9.76 5.17 -10.84
C ALA A 103 9.21 6.58 -10.74
N TRP A 104 9.32 7.34 -11.82
CA TRP A 104 8.76 8.69 -11.91
C TRP A 104 7.34 8.63 -12.45
N THR A 105 6.41 9.27 -11.74
CA THR A 105 4.98 9.32 -12.13
C THR A 105 4.48 10.76 -12.12
N GLU A 106 3.46 11.01 -12.94
CA GLU A 106 2.78 12.30 -13.00
C GLU A 106 1.62 12.32 -12.00
N ALA A 107 1.64 13.27 -11.06
CA ALA A 107 0.53 13.49 -10.16
C ALA A 107 -0.60 14.27 -10.85
N PRO A 108 -1.87 14.05 -10.45
CA PRO A 108 -2.99 14.81 -10.99
C PRO A 108 -2.85 16.30 -10.68
N ALA A 109 -2.86 17.12 -11.72
CA ALA A 109 -2.71 18.58 -11.64
C ALA A 109 -3.97 19.34 -11.18
N THR A 110 -5.11 18.65 -11.01
CA THR A 110 -6.38 19.26 -10.63
C THR A 110 -6.96 18.64 -9.37
N LEU A 111 -7.64 19.46 -8.54
CA LEU A 111 -8.34 19.02 -7.33
C LEU A 111 -9.37 17.91 -7.61
N GLY A 112 -10.11 18.01 -8.73
CA GLY A 112 -11.09 16.99 -9.11
C GLY A 112 -10.46 15.64 -9.51
N ALA A 113 -9.28 15.66 -10.14
CA ALA A 113 -8.54 14.43 -10.44
C ALA A 113 -7.92 13.83 -9.16
N LEU A 114 -7.41 14.68 -8.26
CA LEU A 114 -6.93 14.26 -6.95
C LEU A 114 -8.04 13.61 -6.12
N TRP A 115 -9.23 14.21 -6.06
CA TRP A 115 -10.38 13.65 -5.35
C TRP A 115 -10.76 12.26 -5.86
N ARG A 116 -10.85 12.08 -7.19
CA ARG A 116 -11.13 10.77 -7.79
C ARG A 116 -10.04 9.74 -7.50
N GLN A 117 -8.77 10.15 -7.44
CA GLN A 117 -7.68 9.26 -7.06
C GLN A 117 -7.81 8.82 -5.60
N ARG A 118 -8.04 9.77 -4.68
CA ARG A 118 -8.22 9.49 -3.25
C ARG A 118 -9.43 8.61 -2.98
N TYR A 119 -10.55 8.89 -3.65
CA TYR A 119 -11.75 8.06 -3.54
C TYR A 119 -11.45 6.60 -3.93
N ARG A 120 -10.78 6.38 -5.07
CA ARG A 120 -10.39 5.03 -5.51
C ARG A 120 -9.45 4.36 -4.53
N TRP A 121 -8.48 5.08 -3.97
CA TRP A 121 -7.55 4.53 -2.99
C TRP A 121 -8.25 4.12 -1.69
N CYS A 122 -9.05 5.01 -1.10
CA CYS A 122 -9.79 4.71 0.12
C CYS A 122 -10.78 3.56 -0.10
N TYR A 123 -11.55 3.62 -1.19
CA TYR A 123 -12.54 2.59 -1.50
C TYR A 123 -11.89 1.23 -1.81
N GLY A 124 -10.80 1.21 -2.59
CA GLY A 124 -10.05 0.00 -2.89
C GLY A 124 -9.39 -0.62 -1.65
N THR A 125 -8.82 0.20 -0.76
CA THR A 125 -8.31 -0.29 0.53
C THR A 125 -9.43 -0.92 1.36
N LEU A 126 -10.59 -0.26 1.47
CA LEU A 126 -11.73 -0.81 2.21
C LEU A 126 -12.23 -2.14 1.64
N GLN A 127 -12.31 -2.26 0.31
CA GLN A 127 -12.68 -3.51 -0.36
C GLN A 127 -11.68 -4.64 -0.03
N ALA A 128 -10.38 -4.37 -0.14
CA ALA A 128 -9.34 -5.34 0.18
C ALA A 128 -9.35 -5.74 1.65
N MET A 129 -9.47 -4.77 2.57
CA MET A 129 -9.62 -5.03 4.01
C MET A 129 -10.83 -5.90 4.31
N TRP A 130 -11.97 -5.63 3.67
CA TRP A 130 -13.19 -6.40 3.85
C TRP A 130 -13.04 -7.83 3.33
N LYS A 131 -12.44 -8.01 2.14
CA LYS A 131 -12.18 -9.34 1.55
C LYS A 131 -11.25 -10.16 2.44
N HIS A 132 -10.20 -9.54 2.96
CA HIS A 132 -9.20 -10.20 3.81
C HIS A 132 -9.51 -10.17 5.32
N ARG A 133 -10.69 -9.71 5.75
CA ARG A 133 -11.05 -9.58 7.18
C ARG A 133 -10.91 -10.87 8.00
N SER A 134 -11.07 -12.03 7.34
CA SER A 134 -10.86 -13.34 7.96
C SER A 134 -9.43 -13.55 8.46
N ALA A 135 -8.45 -12.79 7.96
CA ALA A 135 -7.08 -12.80 8.44
C ALA A 135 -6.96 -12.39 9.93
N LEU A 136 -7.92 -11.63 10.48
CA LEU A 136 -7.89 -11.19 11.88
C LEU A 136 -8.03 -12.36 12.86
N THR A 137 -8.80 -13.40 12.50
CA THR A 137 -9.08 -14.55 13.35
C THR A 137 -8.19 -15.76 13.04
N GLN A 138 -7.37 -15.68 11.99
CA GLN A 138 -6.45 -16.75 11.60
C GLN A 138 -5.12 -16.69 12.36
N SER A 139 -4.43 -17.83 12.43
CA SER A 139 -3.08 -17.99 12.97
C SER A 139 -2.03 -17.96 11.85
N GLY A 140 -0.75 -17.85 12.20
CA GLY A 140 0.36 -17.84 11.22
C GLY A 140 0.52 -16.52 10.47
N ALA A 141 1.00 -16.59 9.23
CA ALA A 141 1.31 -15.42 8.39
C ALA A 141 0.07 -14.58 8.06
N ALA A 142 -1.06 -15.24 7.78
CA ALA A 142 -2.35 -14.57 7.61
C ALA A 142 -2.76 -13.78 8.88
N GLY A 143 -2.58 -14.37 10.07
CA GLY A 143 -2.81 -13.69 11.34
C GLY A 143 -1.91 -12.48 11.58
N LYS A 144 -0.66 -12.52 11.11
CA LYS A 144 0.29 -11.39 11.18
C LYS A 144 -0.20 -10.22 10.32
N LEU A 145 -0.60 -10.49 9.08
CA LEU A 145 -1.17 -9.48 8.18
C LEU A 145 -2.46 -8.89 8.76
N GLY A 146 -3.36 -9.74 9.27
CA GLY A 146 -4.60 -9.30 9.89
C GLY A 146 -4.35 -8.38 11.09
N ARG A 147 -3.64 -8.87 12.10
CA ARG A 147 -3.47 -8.12 13.37
C ARG A 147 -2.56 -6.91 13.27
N ARG A 148 -1.58 -6.90 12.36
CA ARG A 148 -0.66 -5.76 12.19
C ARG A 148 -1.08 -4.88 11.02
N GLY A 149 -1.21 -5.46 9.84
CA GLY A 149 -1.54 -4.74 8.60
C GLY A 149 -2.94 -4.16 8.62
N LEU A 150 -3.99 -4.97 8.83
CA LEU A 150 -5.37 -4.47 8.79
C LEU A 150 -5.68 -3.51 9.95
N VAL A 151 -5.14 -3.76 11.14
CA VAL A 151 -5.30 -2.84 12.28
C VAL A 151 -4.60 -1.51 12.01
N TYR A 152 -3.39 -1.52 11.44
CA TYR A 152 -2.70 -0.29 11.07
C TYR A 152 -3.47 0.50 10.00
N LEU A 153 -3.95 -0.18 8.94
CA LEU A 153 -4.78 0.46 7.92
C LEU A 153 -6.05 1.08 8.51
N LEU A 154 -6.69 0.38 9.44
CA LEU A 154 -7.88 0.90 10.14
C LEU A 154 -7.55 2.14 10.99
N LEU A 155 -6.48 2.08 11.78
CA LEU A 155 -6.13 3.16 12.72
C LEU A 155 -5.60 4.40 11.99
N PHE A 156 -4.62 4.23 11.11
CA PHE A 156 -3.88 5.35 10.52
C PHE A 156 -4.45 5.82 9.18
N GLN A 157 -5.08 4.94 8.41
CA GLN A 157 -5.61 5.30 7.10
C GLN A 157 -7.10 5.62 7.12
N ILE A 158 -7.86 5.14 8.12
CA ILE A 158 -9.30 5.37 8.24
C ILE A 158 -9.63 6.23 9.46
N LEU A 159 -9.28 5.81 10.67
CA LEU A 159 -9.65 6.50 11.90
C LEU A 159 -8.95 7.85 12.05
N LEU A 160 -7.63 7.92 11.84
CA LEU A 160 -6.87 9.16 12.01
C LEU A 160 -7.38 10.29 11.11
N PRO A 161 -7.59 10.12 9.78
CA PRO A 161 -8.13 11.18 8.93
C PRO A 161 -9.59 11.53 9.24
N LEU A 162 -10.37 10.56 9.73
CA LEU A 162 -11.77 10.79 10.11
C LEU A 162 -11.87 11.61 11.42
N LEU A 163 -10.93 11.39 12.34
CA LEU A 163 -10.87 12.07 13.63
C LEU A 163 -10.09 13.39 13.57
N ALA A 164 -9.20 13.58 12.59
CA ALA A 164 -8.41 14.81 12.45
C ALA A 164 -9.27 16.10 12.44
N PRO A 165 -10.40 16.19 11.72
CA PRO A 165 -11.27 17.38 11.78
C PRO A 165 -11.86 17.63 13.17
N VAL A 166 -12.16 16.57 13.93
CA VAL A 166 -12.70 16.68 15.29
C VAL A 166 -11.63 17.18 16.25
N VAL A 167 -10.40 16.69 16.10
CA VAL A 167 -9.24 17.14 16.88
C VAL A 167 -8.95 18.61 16.58
N ASP A 168 -8.93 18.99 15.30
CA ASP A 168 -8.69 20.37 14.86
C ASP A 168 -9.76 21.35 15.40
N ILE A 169 -11.02 20.93 15.46
CA ILE A 169 -12.11 21.73 16.06
C ILE A 169 -11.97 21.82 17.59
N SER A 170 -11.50 20.75 18.24
CA SER A 170 -11.31 20.75 19.70
C SER A 170 -10.06 21.51 20.17
N ALA A 171 -9.16 21.85 19.23
CA ALA A 171 -7.95 22.63 19.48
C ALA A 171 -8.11 24.14 19.21
N LEU A 172 -9.30 24.57 18.76
CA LEU A 172 -9.72 25.97 18.60
C LEU A 172 -10.44 26.46 19.87
#